data_AF-A0A7X4YQG9-F1
#
_entry.id   AF-A0A7X4YQG9-F1
#
_cell.length_a   1.000
_cell.length_b   1.000
_cell.length_c   1.000
_cell.angle_alpha   90.00
_cell.angle_beta   90.00
_cell.angle_gamma   90.00
#
_symmetry.space_group_name_H-M   'P 1'
#
loop_
_entity.id
_entity.type
_entity.pdbx_description
1 polymer ?
#
loop_
_entity_poly.entity_id
_entity_poly.type
_entity_poly.pdbx_seq_one_letter_code
_entity_poly.pdbx_strand_id
1 'polypeptide(L)'
;MPNKLKLGFIPQENQLAMLYTQGGPREGAGRKGIGGTRKVSLTLTEDDWAAFEAICQDRPCSKSELLREIIHGYLHLAANTNHNERE
;
A
#
# COMPACT_ATOMS: atom_id res chain seq x y z
N MET A 1 -0.43 -0.71 -25.43
CA MET A 1 0.04 -2.10 -25.67
C MET A 1 -1.01 -3.04 -25.08
N PRO A 2 -1.48 -4.08 -25.78
CA PRO A 2 -2.53 -4.94 -25.26
C PRO A 2 -1.99 -5.75 -24.06
N ASN A 3 -2.76 -5.78 -22.96
CA ASN A 3 -2.40 -6.52 -21.76
C ASN A 3 -2.34 -8.02 -22.06
N LYS A 4 -1.17 -8.65 -21.85
CA LYS A 4 -1.00 -10.10 -21.92
C LYS A 4 -1.77 -10.76 -20.78
N LEU A 5 -2.96 -11.29 -21.06
CA LEU A 5 -3.69 -12.14 -20.11
C LEU A 5 -3.01 -13.52 -20.06
N LYS A 6 -2.72 -14.03 -18.85
CA LYS A 6 -2.26 -15.42 -18.64
C LYS A 6 -3.40 -16.20 -17.97
N LEU A 7 -3.85 -17.29 -18.59
CA LEU A 7 -4.75 -18.24 -17.96
C LEU A 7 -3.94 -19.20 -17.07
N GLY A 8 -4.35 -19.37 -15.82
CA GLY A 8 -3.81 -20.37 -14.91
C GLY A 8 -4.86 -21.41 -14.53
N PHE A 9 -4.42 -22.64 -14.32
CA PHE A 9 -5.27 -23.74 -13.85
C PHE A 9 -5.09 -23.90 -12.34
N ILE A 10 -6.17 -23.85 -11.57
CA ILE A 10 -6.17 -24.14 -10.13
C ILE A 10 -6.67 -25.60 -9.97
N PRO A 11 -5.79 -26.56 -9.62
CA PRO A 11 -6.14 -27.97 -9.60
C PRO A 11 -7.13 -28.36 -8.51
N GLN A 12 -7.31 -27.52 -7.48
CA GLN A 12 -8.16 -27.82 -6.33
C GLN A 12 -9.65 -27.54 -6.56
N GLU A 13 -10.01 -26.73 -7.57
CA GLU A 13 -11.40 -26.34 -7.84
C GLU A 13 -11.88 -26.62 -9.27
N ASN A 14 -11.03 -27.25 -10.11
CA ASN A 14 -11.33 -27.52 -11.52
C ASN A 14 -11.83 -26.29 -12.30
N GLN A 15 -11.38 -25.10 -11.90
CA GLN A 15 -11.78 -23.80 -12.43
C GLN A 15 -10.60 -23.08 -13.08
N LEU A 16 -10.89 -22.36 -14.17
CA LEU A 16 -9.93 -21.50 -14.87
C LEU A 16 -9.93 -20.12 -14.21
N ALA A 17 -8.78 -19.69 -13.68
CA ALA A 17 -8.64 -18.36 -13.10
C ALA A 17 -7.90 -17.42 -14.07
N MET A 18 -8.47 -16.22 -14.27
CA MET A 18 -7.76 -15.13 -14.95
C MET A 18 -6.66 -14.61 -14.02
N LEU A 19 -5.41 -14.92 -14.33
CA LEU A 19 -4.28 -14.41 -13.57
C LEU A 19 -3.89 -13.03 -14.12
N TYR A 20 -3.86 -12.02 -13.25
CA TYR A 20 -3.18 -10.77 -13.56
C TYR A 20 -1.69 -11.05 -13.77
N THR A 21 -1.03 -10.27 -14.64
CA THR A 21 0.39 -10.47 -14.98
C THR A 21 1.35 -10.35 -13.81
N GLN A 22 0.89 -9.86 -12.66
CA GLN A 22 1.70 -9.68 -11.46
C GLN A 22 1.01 -10.27 -10.22
N GLY A 23 1.63 -11.32 -9.68
CA GLY A 23 1.20 -12.01 -8.46
C GLY A 23 0.62 -13.41 -8.72
N GLY A 24 1.03 -14.38 -7.90
CA GLY A 24 0.44 -15.73 -7.89
C GLY A 24 -0.96 -15.76 -7.27
N PRO A 25 -1.62 -16.92 -7.17
CA PRO A 25 -3.04 -17.06 -6.83
C PRO A 25 -3.41 -16.78 -5.34
N ARG A 26 -2.60 -15.99 -4.61
CA ARG A 26 -2.89 -15.64 -3.22
C ARG A 26 -3.81 -14.43 -3.11
N GLU A 27 -4.61 -14.38 -2.06
CA GLU A 27 -5.42 -13.21 -1.74
C GLU A 27 -4.53 -11.95 -1.61
N GLY A 28 -4.90 -10.86 -2.29
CA GLY A 28 -4.10 -9.64 -2.38
C GLY A 28 -2.99 -9.63 -3.44
N ALA A 29 -2.81 -10.71 -4.21
CA ALA A 29 -2.03 -10.67 -5.45
C ALA A 29 -2.78 -9.88 -6.53
N GLY A 30 -2.06 -9.03 -7.27
CA GLY A 30 -2.65 -8.16 -8.28
C GLY A 30 -3.29 -6.87 -7.73
N ARG A 31 -2.95 -6.42 -6.51
CA ARG A 31 -3.34 -5.07 -6.04
C ARG A 31 -2.96 -4.04 -7.12
N LYS A 32 -3.94 -3.20 -7.51
CA LYS A 32 -3.74 -2.13 -8.51
C LYS A 32 -2.45 -1.38 -8.21
N GLY A 33 -1.57 -1.24 -9.21
CA GLY A 33 -0.32 -0.49 -9.07
C GLY A 33 -0.61 1.00 -8.85
N ILE A 34 -0.77 1.42 -7.60
CA ILE A 34 -0.94 2.83 -7.21
C ILE A 34 0.40 3.58 -7.33
N GLY A 35 1.52 2.84 -7.44
CA GLY A 35 2.88 3.35 -7.54
C GLY A 35 3.91 2.26 -7.27
N GLY A 36 5.15 2.65 -6.98
CA GLY A 36 6.22 1.73 -6.59
C GLY A 36 6.26 1.48 -5.08
N THR A 37 6.33 0.21 -4.67
CA THR A 37 6.52 -0.17 -3.26
C THR A 37 8.00 -0.22 -2.91
N ARG A 38 8.40 0.42 -1.82
CA ARG A 38 9.74 0.32 -1.24
C ARG A 38 9.65 -0.15 0.22
N LYS A 39 10.60 -0.97 0.66
CA LYS A 39 10.74 -1.34 2.07
C LYS A 39 11.49 -0.23 2.80
N VAL A 40 11.00 0.16 3.96
CA VAL A 40 11.64 1.14 4.84
C VAL A 40 11.78 0.51 6.21
N SER A 41 12.92 0.77 6.85
CA SER A 41 13.13 0.46 8.27
C SER A 41 12.97 1.76 9.05
N LEU A 42 12.19 1.70 10.12
CA LEU A 42 11.93 2.85 11.00
C LEU A 42 12.32 2.47 12.42
N THR A 43 13.00 3.39 13.09
CA THR A 43 13.31 3.29 14.52
C THR A 43 12.52 4.38 15.22
N LEU A 44 11.65 3.96 16.13
CA LEU A 44 10.81 4.83 16.96
C LEU A 44 10.96 4.36 18.41
N THR A 45 10.49 5.16 19.35
CA THR A 45 10.38 4.73 20.75
C THR A 45 9.31 3.65 20.89
N GLU A 46 9.31 2.90 22.00
CA GLU A 46 8.27 1.90 22.26
C GLU A 46 6.89 2.55 22.39
N ASP A 47 6.82 3.73 23.02
CA ASP A 47 5.59 4.50 23.18
C ASP A 47 5.01 4.92 21.82
N ASP A 48 5.87 5.37 20.89
CA ASP A 48 5.45 5.72 19.53
C ASP A 48 4.97 4.50 18.75
N TRP A 49 5.63 3.35 18.90
CA TRP A 49 5.19 2.11 18.28
C TRP A 49 3.84 1.66 18.83
N ALA A 50 3.65 1.71 20.15
CA ALA A 50 2.38 1.38 20.80
C ALA A 50 1.25 2.29 20.30
N ALA A 51 1.50 3.61 20.19
CA ALA A 51 0.52 4.55 19.65
C ALA A 51 0.20 4.26 18.17
N PHE A 52 1.22 3.96 17.36
CA PHE A 52 1.05 3.62 15.95
C PHE A 52 0.20 2.35 15.77
N GLU A 53 0.43 1.33 16.59
CA GLU A 53 -0.32 0.08 16.55
C GLU A 53 -1.75 0.23 17.06
N ALA A 54 -1.96 1.03 18.11
CA ALA A 54 -3.30 1.34 18.61
C ALA A 54 -4.17 1.99 17.52
N ILE A 55 -3.63 2.93 16.76
CA ILE A 55 -4.36 3.56 15.63
C ILE A 55 -4.76 2.50 14.57
N CYS A 56 -3.87 1.57 14.25
CA CYS A 56 -4.18 0.50 13.30
C CYS A 56 -5.23 -0.50 13.83
N GLN A 57 -5.34 -0.67 15.14
CA GLN A 57 -6.35 -1.50 15.78
C GLN A 57 -7.72 -0.80 15.81
N ASP A 58 -7.75 0.47 16.22
CA ASP A 58 -8.96 1.28 16.32
C ASP A 58 -9.58 1.58 14.96
N ARG A 59 -8.73 1.96 14.00
CA ARG A 59 -9.09 2.08 12.59
C ARG A 59 -8.48 0.88 11.88
N PRO A 60 -9.25 -0.19 11.58
CA PRO A 60 -8.74 -1.46 11.06
C PRO A 60 -8.07 -1.29 9.69
N CYS A 61 -6.83 -0.82 9.72
CA CYS A 61 -6.02 -0.42 8.58
C CYS A 61 -4.63 -1.02 8.73
N SER A 62 -3.94 -1.20 7.60
CA SER A 62 -2.59 -1.76 7.65
C SER A 62 -1.57 -0.71 8.11
N LYS A 63 -0.46 -1.15 8.72
CA LYS A 63 0.70 -0.29 9.03
C LYS A 63 1.17 0.51 7.80
N SER A 64 1.17 -0.13 6.63
CA SER A 64 1.55 0.50 5.36
C SER A 64 0.57 1.58 4.89
N GLU A 65 -0.68 1.51 5.30
CA GLU A 65 -1.74 2.44 4.96
C GLU A 65 -1.67 3.67 5.85
N LEU A 66 -1.56 3.47 7.16
CA LEU A 66 -1.30 4.56 8.09
C LEU A 66 -0.03 5.33 7.72
N LEU A 67 1.07 4.62 7.42
CA LEU A 67 2.31 5.27 6.99
C LEU A 67 2.14 6.07 5.69
N ARG A 68 1.36 5.58 4.74
CA ARG A 68 1.06 6.32 3.50
C ARG A 68 0.27 7.59 3.79
N GLU A 69 -0.73 7.53 4.66
CA GLU A 69 -1.52 8.71 5.04
C GLU A 69 -0.68 9.77 5.73
N ILE A 70 0.19 9.38 6.67
CA ILE A 70 1.13 10.29 7.35
C ILE A 70 2.02 10.99 6.32
N ILE A 71 2.61 10.24 5.39
CA ILE A 71 3.48 10.79 4.35
C ILE A 71 2.71 11.75 3.44
N HIS A 72 1.51 11.37 3.00
CA HIS A 72 0.67 12.23 2.16
C HIS A 72 0.27 13.53 2.86
N GLY A 73 -0.15 13.44 4.13
CA GLY A 73 -0.51 14.59 4.94
C GLY A 73 0.66 15.56 5.08
N TYR A 74 1.84 15.06 5.42
CA TYR A 74 3.05 15.88 5.54
C TYR A 74 3.43 16.56 4.21
N LEU A 75 3.45 15.82 3.10
CA LEU A 75 3.81 16.37 1.79
C LEU A 75 2.80 17.41 1.30
N HIS A 76 1.50 17.21 1.56
CA HIS A 76 0.46 18.17 1.18
C HIS A 76 0.60 19.48 1.97
N LEU A 77 0.85 19.40 3.28
CA LEU A 77 1.11 20.57 4.10
C LEU A 77 2.37 21.30 3.63
N ALA A 78 3.47 20.58 3.41
CA ALA A 78 4.72 21.16 2.94
C ALA A 78 4.56 21.87 1.58
N ALA A 79 3.80 21.29 0.64
CA ALA A 79 3.54 21.91 -0.65
C ALA A 79 2.78 23.24 -0.53
N ASN A 80 1.83 23.33 0.40
CA ASN A 80 1.03 24.53 0.61
C ASN A 80 1.81 25.66 1.31
N THR A 81 2.73 25.33 2.22
CA THR A 81 3.58 26.34 2.88
C THR A 81 4.54 27.02 1.89
N ASN A 82 5.09 26.26 0.94
CA ASN A 82 6.03 26.79 -0.07
C ASN A 82 5.40 27.78 -1.06
N HIS A 83 4.07 27.82 -1.18
CA HIS A 83 3.38 28.80 -2.02
C HIS A 83 3.24 30.17 -1.34
N ASN A 84 3.20 30.21 -0.01
CA ASN A 84 2.92 31.42 0.76
C ASN A 84 4.17 32.28 1.06
N GLU A 85 5.37 31.78 0.72
CA GLU A 85 6.65 32.49 0.90
C GLU A 85 7.21 33.07 -0.41
N ARG A 86 6.44 33.02 -1.51
CA ARG A 86 6.85 33.50 -2.84
C ARG A 86 5.95 34.60 -3.41
N GLU A 87 5.15 35.26 -2.58
CA GLU A 87 4.38 36.46 -2.92
C GLU A 87 4.89 37.68 -2.17
#